data_AF-A0A6G1DX29-F1
#
_entry.id   AF-A0A6G1DX29-F1
#
_cell.length_a   1.000
_cell.length_b   1.000
_cell.length_c   1.000
_cell.angle_alpha   90.00
_cell.angle_beta   90.00
_cell.angle_gamma   90.00
#
_symmetry.space_group_name_H-M   'P 1'
#
loop_
_entity.id
_entity.type
_entity.pdbx_description
1 polymer ?
#
loop_
_entity_poly.entity_id
_entity_poly.type
_entity_poly.pdbx_seq_one_letter_code
_entity_poly.pdbx_strand_id
1 'polypeptide(L)'
;MDERSVSVDLIDEARGQAAQNLDCYITAKKMWFNTKLAPRSFAPGDMVLRRALNPGKLQNKWEGLFMVTQASACRAYRLAELDGAPLPHPWNVKALKKYYM
;
A
#
# COMPACT_ATOMS: atom_id res chain seq x y z
N MET A 1 16.57 33.08 -41.95
CA MET A 1 16.24 32.34 -40.72
C MET A 1 17.54 31.93 -40.10
N ASP A 2 17.90 32.55 -38.98
CA ASP A 2 19.23 32.47 -38.37
C ASP A 2 19.47 31.10 -37.71
N GLU A 3 20.58 30.45 -38.08
CA GLU A 3 21.03 29.15 -37.55
C GLU A 3 21.17 29.15 -36.02
N ARG A 4 21.47 30.31 -35.43
CA ARG A 4 21.56 30.50 -33.98
C ARG A 4 20.21 30.30 -33.27
N SER A 5 19.12 30.74 -33.88
CA SER A 5 17.78 30.59 -33.29
C SER A 5 17.37 29.12 -33.27
N VAL A 6 17.60 28.42 -34.39
CA VAL A 6 17.32 26.98 -34.53
C VAL A 6 18.10 26.16 -33.49
N SER A 7 19.37 26.49 -33.24
CA SER A 7 20.18 25.80 -32.23
C SER A 7 19.64 26.00 -30.80
N VAL A 8 19.09 27.17 -30.48
CA VAL A 8 18.54 27.43 -29.14
C VAL A 8 17.21 26.71 -28.95
N ASP A 9 16.35 26.73 -29.97
CA ASP A 9 15.05 26.03 -29.96
C ASP A 9 15.22 24.52 -29.74
N LEU A 10 16.21 23.90 -30.40
CA LEU A 10 16.52 22.47 -30.22
C LEU A 10 16.97 22.13 -28.79
N ILE A 11 17.71 23.02 -28.14
CA ILE A 11 18.17 22.83 -26.77
C ILE A 11 17.00 22.96 -25.78
N ASP A 12 16.10 23.90 -26.04
CA ASP A 12 14.92 24.09 -25.19
C ASP A 12 13.95 22.91 -25.30
N GLU A 13 13.74 22.41 -26.52
CA GLU A 13 12.92 21.20 -26.77
C GLU A 13 13.50 19.97 -26.05
N ALA A 14 14.82 19.76 -26.13
CA ALA A 14 15.48 18.66 -25.43
C ALA A 14 15.35 18.77 -23.90
N ARG A 15 15.41 19.98 -23.35
CA ARG A 15 15.20 20.24 -21.91
C ARG A 15 13.76 19.98 -21.50
N GLY A 16 12.79 20.44 -22.31
CA GLY A 16 11.38 20.19 -22.09
C GLY A 16 11.07 18.69 -22.07
N GLN A 17 11.62 17.94 -23.03
CA GLN A 17 11.43 16.49 -23.09
C GLN A 17 12.08 15.77 -21.89
N ALA A 18 13.27 16.20 -21.47
CA ALA A 18 13.94 15.65 -20.29
C ALA A 18 13.13 15.89 -19.00
N ALA A 19 12.55 17.08 -18.84
CA ALA A 19 11.70 17.41 -17.70
C ALA A 19 10.42 16.56 -17.68
N GLN A 20 9.74 16.40 -18.82
CA GLN A 20 8.56 15.53 -18.92
C GLN A 20 8.88 14.07 -18.57
N ASN A 21 10.01 13.56 -19.06
CA ASN A 21 10.45 12.19 -18.76
C ASN A 21 10.70 12.01 -17.25
N LEU A 22 11.32 13.00 -16.60
CA LEU A 22 11.55 12.98 -15.16
C LEU A 22 10.23 12.99 -14.37
N ASP A 23 9.27 13.84 -14.76
CA ASP A 23 7.97 13.92 -14.11
C ASP A 23 7.16 12.62 -14.26
N CYS A 24 7.17 12.04 -15.46
CA CYS A 24 6.60 10.71 -15.72
C CYS A 24 7.23 9.65 -14.81
N TYR A 25 8.56 9.64 -14.70
CA TYR A 25 9.28 8.70 -13.84
C TYR A 25 8.94 8.88 -12.35
N ILE A 26 8.98 10.12 -11.83
CA ILE A 26 8.66 10.41 -10.43
C ILE A 26 7.22 10.01 -10.12
N THR A 27 6.30 10.32 -11.02
CA THR A 27 4.88 9.99 -10.88
C THR A 27 4.66 8.48 -10.88
N ALA A 28 5.24 7.77 -11.85
CA ALA A 28 5.17 6.31 -11.89
C ALA A 28 5.76 5.67 -10.63
N LYS A 29 6.88 6.19 -10.12
CA LYS A 29 7.50 5.72 -8.87
C LYS A 29 6.60 5.95 -7.65
N LYS A 30 5.98 7.13 -7.54
CA LYS A 30 4.99 7.43 -6.48
C LYS A 30 3.77 6.53 -6.59
N MET A 31 3.22 6.32 -7.80
CA MET A 31 2.09 5.43 -8.03
C MET A 31 2.44 3.99 -7.66
N TRP A 32 3.58 3.46 -8.10
CA TRP A 32 4.02 2.10 -7.74
C TRP A 32 4.13 1.93 -6.24
N PHE A 33 4.73 2.90 -5.55
CA PHE A 33 4.86 2.89 -4.10
C PHE A 33 3.49 2.97 -3.41
N ASN A 34 2.62 3.88 -3.86
CA ASN A 34 1.27 4.04 -3.34
C ASN A 34 0.36 2.85 -3.63
N THR A 35 0.55 2.11 -4.72
CA THR A 35 -0.19 0.89 -5.04
C THR A 35 0.28 -0.28 -4.18
N LYS A 36 1.60 -0.41 -3.96
CA LYS A 36 2.15 -1.38 -2.99
C LYS A 36 1.74 -1.04 -1.56
N LEU A 37 1.57 0.24 -1.27
CA LEU A 37 1.06 0.79 -0.03
C LEU A 37 -0.44 1.10 -0.07
N ALA A 38 -1.18 0.59 -1.09
CA ALA A 38 -2.58 0.95 -1.28
C ALA A 38 -3.28 0.78 0.06
N PRO A 39 -4.06 1.76 0.52
CA PRO A 39 -4.63 1.72 1.85
C PRO A 39 -5.49 0.47 1.94
N ARG A 40 -4.92 -0.57 2.56
CA ARG A 40 -5.66 -1.75 3.01
C ARG A 40 -6.52 -1.24 4.16
N SER A 41 -7.65 -0.63 3.85
CA SER A 41 -8.62 -0.29 4.87
C SER A 41 -9.51 -1.50 5.10
N PHE A 42 -9.70 -1.85 6.35
CA PHE A 42 -10.72 -2.79 6.77
C PHE A 42 -11.86 -2.03 7.43
N ALA A 43 -13.08 -2.47 7.20
CA ALA A 43 -14.26 -1.99 7.92
C ALA A 43 -14.58 -2.94 9.09
N PRO A 44 -15.21 -2.46 10.16
CA PRO A 44 -15.87 -3.35 11.13
C PRO A 44 -16.78 -4.35 10.39
N GLY A 45 -16.70 -5.63 10.76
CA GLY A 45 -17.39 -6.74 10.10
C GLY A 45 -16.59 -7.44 8.98
N ASP A 46 -15.49 -6.84 8.49
CA ASP A 46 -14.62 -7.53 7.53
C ASP A 46 -13.94 -8.74 8.17
N MET A 47 -13.92 -9.86 7.44
CA MET A 47 -13.10 -11.02 7.80
C MET A 47 -11.65 -10.83 7.34
N VAL A 48 -10.72 -11.13 8.24
CA VAL A 48 -9.28 -10.97 8.03
C VAL A 48 -8.49 -12.14 8.58
N LEU A 49 -7.38 -12.46 7.92
CA LEU A 49 -6.34 -13.33 8.43
C LEU A 49 -5.28 -12.49 9.14
N ARG A 50 -4.75 -13.01 10.24
CA ARG A 50 -3.67 -12.39 11.02
C ARG A 50 -2.32 -12.94 10.61
N ARG A 51 -1.26 -12.14 10.70
CA ARG A 51 0.11 -12.64 10.52
C ARG A 51 0.58 -13.38 11.78
N ALA A 52 1.08 -14.60 11.62
CA ALA A 52 1.69 -15.36 12.71
C ALA A 52 2.90 -14.62 13.28
N LEU A 53 3.08 -14.68 14.61
CA LEU A 53 4.18 -13.99 15.31
C LEU A 53 5.53 -14.60 14.96
N ASN A 54 5.62 -15.93 14.95
CA ASN A 54 6.86 -16.68 14.67
C ASN A 54 6.57 -17.87 13.74
N PRO A 55 6.28 -17.63 12.45
CA PRO A 55 6.08 -18.74 11.52
C PRO A 55 7.42 -19.44 11.27
N GLY A 56 7.45 -20.76 11.43
CA GLY A 56 8.59 -21.58 10.98
C GLY A 56 8.87 -21.40 9.48
N LYS A 57 10.06 -21.78 9.02
CA LYS A 57 10.54 -21.54 7.63
C LYS A 57 9.60 -22.07 6.54
N LEU A 58 8.81 -23.10 6.84
CA LEU A 58 7.84 -23.73 5.93
C LEU A 58 6.39 -23.60 6.39
N GLN A 59 6.13 -22.84 7.46
CA GLN A 59 4.77 -22.65 7.97
C GLN A 59 4.09 -21.47 7.28
N ASN A 60 2.75 -21.54 7.22
CA ASN A 60 1.95 -20.44 6.71
C ASN A 60 2.18 -19.19 7.57
N LYS A 61 2.44 -18.05 6.91
CA LYS A 61 2.65 -16.77 7.59
C LYS A 61 1.36 -16.13 8.06
N TRP A 62 0.22 -16.62 7.58
CA TRP A 62 -1.11 -16.14 7.93
C TRP A 62 -1.83 -17.22 8.76
N GLU A 63 -2.38 -16.82 9.88
CA GLU A 63 -3.05 -17.68 10.86
C GLU A 63 -4.40 -17.09 11.23
N GLY A 64 -5.34 -18.00 11.54
CA GLY A 64 -6.65 -17.69 12.10
C GLY A 64 -7.55 -16.83 11.22
N LEU A 65 -8.86 -17.04 11.35
CA LEU A 65 -9.86 -16.15 10.77
C LEU A 65 -10.42 -15.29 11.90
N PHE A 66 -10.35 -13.98 11.71
CA PHE A 66 -10.78 -12.99 12.70
C PHE A 66 -11.72 -11.99 12.05
N MET A 67 -12.59 -11.40 12.86
CA MET A 67 -13.46 -10.32 12.44
C MET A 67 -12.92 -8.99 12.95
N VAL A 68 -12.89 -7.97 12.08
CA VAL A 68 -12.55 -6.61 12.51
C VAL A 68 -13.72 -6.04 13.31
N THR A 69 -13.47 -5.59 14.54
CA THR A 69 -14.50 -4.98 15.39
C THR A 69 -14.40 -3.47 15.42
N GLN A 70 -13.19 -2.93 15.33
CA GLN A 70 -12.96 -1.49 15.34
C GLN A 70 -11.80 -1.10 14.45
N ALA A 71 -11.98 -0.04 13.67
CA ALA A 71 -10.92 0.63 12.92
C ALA A 71 -10.45 1.87 13.68
N SER A 72 -9.14 2.01 13.88
CA SER A 72 -8.52 3.22 14.41
C SER A 72 -7.95 4.07 13.27
N ALA A 73 -7.97 5.40 13.44
CA ALA A 73 -7.43 6.35 12.47
C ALA A 73 -5.95 6.10 12.14
N CYS A 74 -5.18 5.52 13.07
CA CYS A 74 -3.76 5.23 12.91
C CYS A 74 -3.45 3.90 12.19
N ARG A 75 -4.38 3.36 11.38
CA ARG A 75 -4.21 2.07 10.65
C ARG A 75 -3.99 0.86 11.58
N ALA A 76 -4.52 0.96 12.79
CA ALA A 76 -4.58 -0.12 13.77
C ALA A 76 -6.03 -0.60 13.90
N TYR A 77 -6.21 -1.91 14.05
CA TYR A 77 -7.51 -2.57 14.05
C TYR A 77 -7.64 -3.44 15.28
N ARG A 78 -8.80 -3.38 15.95
CA ARG A 78 -9.15 -4.40 16.94
C ARG A 78 -9.85 -5.54 16.23
N LEU A 79 -9.50 -6.75 16.65
CA LEU A 79 -10.03 -7.99 16.10
C LEU A 79 -10.82 -8.72 17.17
N ALA A 80 -11.76 -9.55 16.74
CA ALA A 80 -12.37 -10.58 17.56
C ALA A 80 -12.22 -11.94 16.86
N GLU A 81 -12.20 -12.99 17.67
CA GLU A 81 -12.40 -14.35 17.19
C GLU A 81 -13.82 -14.51 16.61
N LEU A 82 -14.05 -15.59 15.87
CA LEU A 82 -15.36 -15.88 15.28
C LEU A 82 -16.46 -16.03 16.36
N ASP A 83 -16.07 -16.42 17.57
CA ASP A 83 -16.97 -16.56 18.73
C ASP A 83 -17.25 -15.21 19.42
N GLY A 84 -16.72 -14.09 18.88
CA GLY A 84 -16.93 -12.74 19.40
C GLY A 84 -15.97 -12.33 20.53
N ALA A 85 -15.06 -13.20 20.95
CA ALA A 85 -14.05 -12.88 21.95
C ALA A 85 -13.03 -11.85 21.38
N PRO A 86 -12.89 -10.66 21.99
CA PRO A 86 -11.97 -9.64 21.50
C PRO A 86 -10.52 -10.03 21.75
N LEU A 87 -9.64 -9.73 20.79
CA LEU A 87 -8.21 -9.90 20.97
C LEU A 87 -7.63 -8.80 21.89
N PRO A 88 -6.64 -9.13 22.73
CA PRO A 88 -6.09 -8.19 23.71
C PRO A 88 -5.32 -7.02 23.08
N HIS A 89 -4.70 -7.23 21.93
CA HIS A 89 -3.83 -6.25 21.29
C HIS A 89 -4.40 -5.75 19.96
N PRO A 90 -4.27 -4.45 19.64
CA PRO A 90 -4.60 -3.93 18.32
C PRO A 90 -3.55 -4.36 17.28
N TRP A 91 -4.01 -4.63 16.06
CA TRP A 91 -3.19 -5.12 14.96
C TRP A 91 -3.02 -4.07 13.88
N ASN A 92 -1.78 -3.89 13.40
CA ASN A 92 -1.51 -2.98 12.29
C ASN A 92 -2.05 -3.57 10.98
N VAL A 93 -2.50 -2.70 10.07
CA VAL A 93 -2.91 -3.06 8.70
C VAL A 93 -1.98 -4.03 7.98
N LYS A 94 -0.65 -3.89 8.15
CA LYS A 94 0.36 -4.73 7.49
C LYS A 94 0.37 -6.16 8.00
N ALA A 95 -0.12 -6.39 9.22
CA ALA A 95 -0.23 -7.69 9.84
C ALA A 95 -1.59 -8.37 9.55
N LEU A 96 -2.42 -7.78 8.69
CA LEU A 96 -3.74 -8.27 8.33
C LEU A 96 -3.87 -8.47 6.82
N LYS A 97 -4.64 -9.49 6.44
CA LYS A 97 -4.99 -9.79 5.05
C LYS A 97 -6.49 -10.00 4.97
N LYS A 98 -7.17 -9.32 4.04
CA LYS A 98 -8.62 -9.49 3.83
C LYS A 98 -8.89 -10.93 3.40
N TYR A 99 -9.89 -11.55 4.01
CA TYR A 99 -10.43 -12.83 3.61
C TYR A 99 -11.79 -12.58 2.92
N TYR A 100 -11.95 -13.14 1.73
CA TYR A 100 -13.21 -13.14 1.01
C TYR A 100 -13.72 -14.57 1.07
N MET A 101 -14.96 -14.72 1.53
CA MET A 101 -15.64 -16.01 1.61
C MET A 101 -16.14 -16.46 0.24
#